data_AF-A0A8T4ME11-F1
#
_entry.id   AF-A0A8T4ME11-F1
#
_cell.length_a   1.000
_cell.length_b   1.000
_cell.length_c   1.000
_cell.angle_alpha   90.00
_cell.angle_beta   90.00
_cell.angle_gamma   90.00
#
_symmetry.space_group_name_H-M   'P 1'
#
loop_
_entity.id
_entity.type
_entity.pdbx_description
1 polymer ?
#
loop_
_entity_poly.entity_id
_entity_poly.type
_entity_poly.pdbx_seq_one_letter_code
_entity_poly.pdbx_strand_id
1 'polypeptide(L)'
;MIDELRKNIDTEISMLREIASYASRYDSAADDEKKLLDGAINSIIESLRIINDNVPELLKDITFAEKLPSKKERKLERIKYRGLSGVDVVLHAKDKTRFLKELNISDNFVKKIKRRDIDEQEKYTEFKASRGYLKLANRLFLNAASKAVKKGAFKELGEGLRKANVEILFESYVAMMYLTVLLAFVLSFFASLFFVFFNVSSIWPFIGLRDSGYLAMATKLIWIPIAGPIVAFLAVYFYPTTEKKSIGTRIDQELPFAVIHMSAITGAGIEPTEIFRIIGLSKEYPFLRKEIRKIMNQINLYGYDLTTSLNNAAKTAPSEKLAELFTGLSVTISSGANLSEFFEKRAESLLLSYRLEREKYTHLVETFLDIYISIVIAAPMVFLLMIVMMAISGMNIGFGPTQISILAVAVIAVLNVIFLVFLQMRQPAY
;
A
#
# COMPACT_ATOMS: atom_id res chain seq x y z
N MET A 1 -56.52 -4.27 -20.98
CA MET A 1 -55.87 -3.77 -22.20
C MET A 1 -55.42 -2.32 -22.10
N ILE A 2 -56.28 -1.33 -21.81
CA ILE A 2 -55.81 0.06 -21.57
C ILE A 2 -54.82 0.14 -20.39
N ASP A 3 -55.12 -0.55 -19.28
CA ASP A 3 -54.21 -0.61 -18.12
C ASP A 3 -52.88 -1.32 -18.41
N GLU A 4 -52.86 -2.24 -19.38
CA GLU A 4 -51.67 -2.99 -19.76
C GLU A 4 -50.77 -2.15 -20.67
N LEU A 5 -51.36 -1.39 -21.59
CA LEU A 5 -50.64 -0.42 -22.41
C LEU A 5 -50.04 0.68 -21.54
N ARG A 6 -50.82 1.24 -20.60
CA ARG A 6 -50.33 2.25 -19.65
C ARG A 6 -49.11 1.74 -18.89
N LYS A 7 -49.15 0.48 -18.46
CA LYS A 7 -48.07 -0.15 -17.70
C LYS A 7 -46.80 -0.40 -18.53
N ASN A 8 -46.94 -0.78 -19.80
CA ASN A 8 -45.80 -0.89 -20.70
C ASN A 8 -45.13 0.48 -20.91
N ILE A 9 -45.92 1.55 -21.10
CA ILE A 9 -45.42 2.93 -21.23
C ILE A 9 -44.72 3.39 -19.94
N ASP A 10 -45.31 3.15 -18.77
CA ASP A 10 -44.68 3.49 -17.48
C ASP A 10 -43.33 2.76 -17.30
N THR A 11 -43.24 1.53 -17.79
CA THR A 11 -41.99 0.75 -17.79
C THR A 11 -40.95 1.35 -18.74
N GLU A 12 -41.34 1.73 -19.96
CA GLU A 12 -40.43 2.36 -20.91
C GLU A 12 -39.86 3.68 -20.35
N ILE A 13 -40.70 4.49 -19.70
CA ILE A 13 -40.27 5.72 -19.01
C ILE A 13 -39.23 5.40 -17.92
N SER A 14 -39.42 4.33 -17.15
CA SER A 14 -38.46 3.91 -16.12
C SER A 14 -37.10 3.48 -16.70
N MET A 15 -37.11 2.72 -17.80
CA MET A 15 -35.91 2.28 -18.52
C MET A 15 -35.14 3.47 -19.13
N LEU A 16 -35.84 4.47 -19.66
CA LEU A 16 -35.23 5.70 -20.16
C LEU A 16 -34.56 6.51 -19.04
N ARG A 17 -35.15 6.55 -17.85
CA ARG A 17 -34.51 7.19 -16.68
C ARG A 17 -33.25 6.44 -16.26
N GLU A 18 -33.24 5.12 -16.31
CA GLU A 18 -32.03 4.32 -16.04
C GLU A 18 -30.92 4.61 -17.06
N ILE A 19 -31.23 4.65 -18.35
CA ILE A 19 -30.28 5.02 -19.40
C ILE A 19 -29.70 6.41 -19.14
N ALA A 20 -30.54 7.41 -18.84
CA ALA A 20 -30.07 8.76 -18.56
C ALA A 20 -29.10 8.79 -17.35
N SER A 21 -29.39 8.00 -16.31
CA SER A 21 -28.51 7.88 -15.15
C SER A 21 -27.17 7.22 -15.45
N TYR A 22 -27.14 6.24 -16.36
CA TYR A 22 -25.91 5.56 -16.78
C TYR A 22 -25.09 6.45 -17.73
N ALA A 23 -25.76 7.17 -18.63
CA ALA A 23 -25.12 8.13 -19.53
C ALA A 23 -24.46 9.28 -18.75
N SER A 24 -25.11 9.81 -17.70
CA SER A 24 -24.48 10.86 -16.88
C SER A 24 -23.22 10.39 -16.14
N ARG A 25 -23.12 9.09 -15.82
CA ARG A 25 -21.92 8.52 -15.18
C ARG A 25 -20.78 8.25 -16.18
N TYR A 26 -21.12 8.06 -17.44
CA TYR A 26 -20.20 7.64 -18.50
C TYR A 26 -18.99 8.58 -18.68
N ASP A 27 -19.20 9.89 -18.66
CA ASP A 27 -18.12 10.87 -18.87
C ASP A 27 -17.10 10.90 -17.72
N SER A 28 -17.53 10.51 -16.52
CA SER A 28 -16.69 10.47 -15.31
C SER A 28 -16.07 9.10 -15.01
N ALA A 29 -16.43 8.06 -15.78
CA ALA A 29 -16.05 6.67 -15.54
C ALA A 29 -14.69 6.30 -16.16
N ALA A 30 -14.01 5.32 -15.56
CA ALA A 30 -12.77 4.75 -16.12
C ALA A 30 -13.05 3.94 -17.40
N ASP A 31 -12.06 3.75 -18.27
CA ASP A 31 -12.24 3.10 -19.59
C ASP A 31 -12.82 1.68 -19.56
N ASP A 32 -12.57 0.94 -18.48
CA ASP A 32 -13.12 -0.39 -18.25
C ASP A 32 -14.53 -0.36 -17.63
N GLU A 33 -14.87 0.69 -16.87
CA GLU A 33 -16.24 0.94 -16.40
C GLU A 33 -17.14 1.43 -17.54
N LYS A 34 -16.62 2.27 -18.45
CA LYS A 34 -17.32 2.69 -19.67
C LYS A 34 -17.83 1.51 -20.48
N LYS A 35 -17.00 0.47 -20.68
CA LYS A 35 -17.42 -0.76 -21.38
C LYS A 35 -18.57 -1.50 -20.69
N LEU A 36 -18.64 -1.46 -19.37
CA LEU A 36 -19.74 -2.08 -18.61
C LEU A 36 -21.01 -1.24 -18.69
N LEU A 37 -20.88 0.10 -18.62
CA LEU A 37 -21.99 1.04 -18.81
C LEU A 37 -22.57 0.94 -20.22
N ASP A 38 -21.74 0.86 -21.25
CA ASP A 38 -22.16 0.62 -22.64
C ASP A 38 -22.92 -0.69 -22.78
N GLY A 39 -22.44 -1.76 -22.15
CA GLY A 39 -23.12 -3.05 -22.13
C GLY A 39 -24.51 -2.99 -21.49
N ALA A 40 -24.64 -2.26 -20.38
CA ALA A 40 -25.93 -2.07 -19.71
C ALA A 40 -26.89 -1.20 -20.53
N ILE A 41 -26.42 -0.06 -21.05
CA ILE A 41 -27.21 0.88 -21.86
C ILE A 41 -27.76 0.19 -23.10
N ASN A 42 -26.90 -0.51 -23.86
CA ASN A 42 -27.33 -1.19 -25.08
C ASN A 42 -28.37 -2.30 -24.82
N SER A 43 -28.24 -3.00 -23.70
CA SER A 43 -29.19 -4.06 -23.32
C SER A 43 -30.55 -3.49 -22.90
N ILE A 44 -30.57 -2.33 -22.23
CA ILE A 44 -31.82 -1.61 -21.91
C ILE A 44 -32.46 -1.05 -23.19
N ILE A 45 -31.68 -0.53 -24.14
CA ILE A 45 -32.18 -0.07 -25.45
C ILE A 45 -32.84 -1.22 -26.22
N GLU A 46 -32.22 -2.39 -26.27
CA GLU A 46 -32.81 -3.57 -26.92
C GLU A 46 -34.07 -4.04 -26.20
N SER A 47 -34.11 -3.96 -24.87
CA SER A 47 -35.31 -4.25 -24.07
C SER A 47 -36.46 -3.28 -24.39
N LEU A 48 -36.17 -1.98 -24.49
CA LEU A 48 -37.13 -0.94 -24.90
C LEU A 48 -37.68 -1.18 -26.30
N ARG A 49 -36.81 -1.56 -27.24
CA ARG A 49 -37.21 -1.87 -28.61
C ARG A 49 -38.20 -3.03 -28.66
N ILE A 50 -37.98 -4.07 -27.85
CA ILE A 50 -38.90 -5.22 -27.75
C ILE A 50 -40.27 -4.77 -27.23
N ILE A 51 -40.34 -3.87 -26.24
CA ILE A 51 -41.62 -3.36 -25.73
C ILE A 51 -42.34 -2.54 -26.81
N ASN A 52 -41.63 -1.62 -27.46
CA ASN A 52 -42.19 -0.77 -28.50
C ASN A 52 -42.71 -1.56 -29.71
N ASP A 53 -42.00 -2.63 -30.12
CA ASP A 53 -42.43 -3.51 -31.22
C ASP A 53 -43.75 -4.25 -30.90
N ASN A 54 -44.10 -4.39 -29.61
CA ASN A 54 -45.34 -5.00 -29.13
C ASN A 54 -46.51 -4.00 -28.96
N VAL A 55 -46.24 -2.68 -28.94
CA VAL A 55 -47.27 -1.63 -28.78
C VAL A 55 -48.33 -1.62 -29.90
N PRO A 56 -47.98 -1.75 -31.20
CA PRO A 56 -48.97 -1.79 -32.28
C PRO A 56 -49.93 -2.97 -32.21
N GLU A 57 -49.51 -4.10 -31.62
CA GLU A 57 -50.37 -5.27 -31.40
C GLU A 57 -51.36 -5.01 -30.26
N LEU A 58 -50.89 -4.42 -29.15
CA LEU A 58 -51.75 -4.03 -28.02
C LEU A 58 -52.80 -2.98 -28.43
N LEU A 59 -52.47 -2.09 -29.36
CA LEU A 59 -53.39 -1.08 -29.90
C LEU A 59 -54.46 -1.68 -30.83
N LYS A 60 -54.17 -2.78 -31.53
CA LYS A 60 -55.15 -3.47 -32.41
C LYS A 60 -56.31 -4.09 -31.61
N ASP A 61 -56.11 -4.37 -30.33
CA ASP A 61 -57.15 -4.95 -29.46
C ASP A 61 -57.97 -3.88 -28.70
N ILE A 62 -57.61 -2.59 -28.82
CA ILE A 62 -58.31 -1.45 -28.19
C ILE A 62 -59.35 -0.82 -29.15
N THR A 63 -59.77 -1.54 -30.20
CA THR A 63 -60.77 -0.99 -31.15
C THR A 63 -62.18 -1.02 -30.56
N PHE A 64 -62.96 0.05 -30.71
CA PHE A 64 -64.35 0.16 -30.22
C PHE A 64 -65.38 -0.72 -30.96
N ALA A 65 -64.97 -1.47 -32.00
CA ALA A 65 -65.84 -2.31 -32.80
C ALA A 65 -65.58 -3.81 -32.54
N GLU A 66 -66.64 -4.56 -32.30
CA GLU A 66 -66.61 -6.00 -32.03
C GLU A 66 -66.11 -6.76 -33.28
N LYS A 67 -64.97 -7.47 -33.16
CA LYS A 67 -64.38 -8.22 -34.27
C LYS A 67 -64.96 -9.64 -34.35
N LEU A 68 -65.26 -10.09 -35.57
CA LEU A 68 -65.63 -11.47 -35.89
C LEU A 68 -64.55 -12.47 -35.44
N PRO A 69 -64.92 -13.69 -34.99
CA PRO A 69 -63.99 -14.64 -34.39
C PRO A 69 -63.00 -15.18 -35.44
N SER A 70 -61.76 -14.70 -35.39
CA SER A 70 -60.64 -15.21 -36.16
C SER A 70 -59.83 -16.21 -35.33
N LYS A 71 -59.64 -17.41 -35.87
CA LYS A 71 -58.97 -18.57 -35.24
C LYS A 71 -57.43 -18.46 -35.23
N LYS A 72 -56.88 -17.35 -34.74
CA LYS A 72 -55.45 -17.24 -34.38
C LYS A 72 -55.35 -16.76 -32.93
N GLU A 73 -55.23 -17.70 -32.00
CA GLU A 73 -54.86 -17.40 -30.61
C GLU A 73 -53.49 -16.69 -30.60
N ARG A 74 -53.50 -15.38 -30.36
CA ARG A 74 -52.30 -14.60 -30.07
C ARG A 74 -52.14 -14.57 -28.55
N LYS A 75 -51.30 -15.45 -28.02
CA LYS A 75 -51.03 -15.53 -26.57
C LYS A 75 -50.08 -14.40 -26.17
N LEU A 76 -50.66 -13.28 -25.74
CA LEU A 76 -49.97 -12.28 -24.95
C LEU A 76 -49.77 -12.84 -23.54
N GLU A 77 -48.56 -12.76 -23.02
CA GLU A 77 -48.22 -13.21 -21.68
C GLU A 77 -47.77 -12.03 -20.82
N ARG A 78 -48.28 -11.95 -19.60
CA ARG A 78 -47.79 -11.01 -18.60
C ARG A 78 -46.50 -11.54 -17.99
N ILE A 79 -45.42 -10.80 -18.17
CA ILE A 79 -44.09 -11.17 -17.68
C ILE A 79 -43.75 -10.28 -16.49
N LYS A 80 -43.47 -10.91 -15.35
CA LYS A 80 -42.96 -10.25 -14.15
C LYS A 80 -41.50 -10.67 -13.95
N TYR A 81 -40.61 -9.70 -14.01
CA TYR A 81 -39.18 -9.89 -13.75
C TYR A 81 -38.81 -9.20 -12.44
N ARG A 82 -38.33 -9.98 -11.45
CA ARG A 82 -37.88 -9.48 -10.13
C ARG A 82 -36.35 -9.37 -10.03
N GLY A 83 -35.70 -8.87 -11.08
CA GLY A 83 -34.28 -8.50 -11.03
C GLY A 83 -34.04 -7.15 -10.35
N LEU A 84 -32.88 -6.51 -10.59
CA LEU A 84 -32.54 -5.25 -9.92
C LEU A 84 -33.52 -4.11 -10.25
N SER A 85 -34.07 -4.09 -11.47
CA SER A 85 -34.95 -3.01 -11.96
C SER A 85 -36.45 -3.33 -11.87
N GLY A 86 -36.86 -4.51 -11.38
CA GLY A 86 -38.26 -4.86 -11.10
C GLY A 86 -39.28 -4.49 -12.18
N VAL A 87 -39.42 -5.30 -13.24
CA VAL A 87 -40.19 -4.96 -14.45
C VAL A 87 -41.44 -5.83 -14.60
N ASP A 88 -42.60 -5.24 -14.97
CA ASP A 88 -43.88 -5.96 -15.19
C ASP A 88 -44.52 -5.47 -16.51
N VAL A 89 -44.40 -6.27 -17.56
CA VAL A 89 -44.73 -5.91 -18.96
C VAL A 89 -45.53 -7.03 -19.61
N VAL A 90 -46.45 -6.67 -20.51
CA VAL A 90 -47.19 -7.63 -21.34
C VAL A 90 -46.55 -7.70 -22.73
N LEU A 91 -46.11 -8.89 -23.15
CA LEU A 91 -45.41 -9.13 -24.42
C LEU A 91 -45.92 -10.41 -25.10
N HIS A 92 -45.60 -10.59 -26.38
CA HIS A 92 -45.76 -11.88 -27.06
C HIS A 92 -44.87 -12.97 -26.46
N ALA A 93 -45.41 -14.19 -26.39
CA ALA A 93 -44.69 -15.37 -25.91
C ALA A 93 -43.36 -15.64 -26.66
N LYS A 94 -43.24 -15.19 -27.92
CA LYS A 94 -42.02 -15.33 -28.73
C LYS A 94 -40.86 -14.42 -28.27
N ASP A 95 -41.18 -13.24 -27.74
CA ASP A 95 -40.18 -12.23 -27.37
C ASP A 95 -39.76 -12.32 -25.89
N LYS A 96 -40.49 -13.12 -25.10
CA LYS A 96 -40.23 -13.38 -23.68
C LYS A 96 -38.79 -13.80 -23.39
N THR A 97 -38.24 -14.76 -24.13
CA THR A 97 -36.89 -15.27 -23.88
C THR A 97 -35.81 -14.24 -24.20
N ARG A 98 -36.01 -13.47 -25.28
CA ARG A 98 -35.10 -12.39 -25.68
C ARG A 98 -35.12 -11.26 -24.66
N PHE A 99 -36.31 -10.82 -24.24
CA PHE A 99 -36.49 -9.77 -23.23
C PHE A 99 -35.86 -10.13 -21.88
N LEU A 100 -36.09 -11.35 -21.38
CA LEU A 100 -35.49 -11.83 -20.13
C LEU A 100 -33.97 -11.99 -20.22
N LYS A 101 -33.43 -12.32 -21.41
CA LYS A 101 -31.99 -12.43 -21.62
C LYS A 101 -31.33 -11.06 -21.52
N GLU A 102 -31.89 -10.04 -22.16
CA GLU A 102 -31.36 -8.67 -22.09
C GLU A 102 -31.42 -8.10 -20.67
N LEU A 103 -32.54 -8.26 -19.97
CA LEU A 103 -32.63 -7.83 -18.56
C LEU A 103 -31.58 -8.49 -17.65
N ASN A 104 -31.30 -9.79 -17.84
CA ASN A 104 -30.23 -10.47 -17.09
C ASN A 104 -28.82 -9.97 -17.46
N ILE A 105 -28.61 -9.57 -18.70
CA ILE A 105 -27.33 -9.02 -19.17
C ILE A 105 -27.11 -7.65 -18.50
N SER A 106 -28.11 -6.77 -18.54
CA SER A 106 -28.09 -5.48 -17.85
C SER A 106 -27.83 -5.66 -16.34
N ASP A 107 -28.58 -6.54 -15.67
CA ASP A 107 -28.41 -6.83 -14.23
C ASP A 107 -26.98 -7.31 -13.90
N ASN A 108 -26.37 -8.12 -14.76
CA ASN A 108 -25.00 -8.60 -14.58
C ASN A 108 -23.96 -7.49 -14.75
N PHE A 109 -24.15 -6.58 -15.71
CA PHE A 109 -23.29 -5.40 -15.87
C PHE A 109 -23.40 -4.47 -14.66
N VAL A 110 -24.63 -4.16 -14.24
CA VAL A 110 -24.90 -3.34 -13.05
C VAL A 110 -24.32 -3.96 -11.79
N LYS A 111 -24.42 -5.28 -11.64
CA LYS A 111 -23.84 -6.01 -10.49
C LYS A 111 -22.31 -5.97 -10.50
N LYS A 112 -21.67 -6.00 -11.68
CA LYS A 112 -20.21 -5.83 -11.81
C LYS A 112 -19.78 -4.40 -11.46
N ILE A 113 -20.51 -3.39 -11.92
CA ILE A 113 -20.29 -1.98 -11.56
C ILE A 113 -20.42 -1.79 -10.05
N LYS A 114 -21.52 -2.26 -9.43
CA LYS A 114 -21.71 -2.19 -7.97
C LYS A 114 -20.63 -2.92 -7.17
N ARG A 115 -20.18 -4.09 -7.61
CA ARG A 115 -19.09 -4.82 -6.93
C ARG A 115 -17.77 -4.06 -7.00
N ARG A 116 -17.49 -3.37 -8.11
CA ARG A 116 -16.29 -2.56 -8.26
C ARG A 116 -16.33 -1.31 -7.40
N ASP A 117 -17.46 -0.61 -7.34
CA ASP A 117 -17.66 0.52 -6.42
C ASP A 117 -17.38 0.11 -4.95
N ILE A 118 -17.73 -1.13 -4.57
CA ILE A 118 -17.47 -1.69 -3.23
C ILE A 118 -15.98 -2.06 -3.02
N ASP A 119 -15.24 -2.46 -4.05
CA ASP A 119 -13.80 -2.72 -3.95
C ASP A 119 -12.97 -1.43 -4.05
N GLU A 120 -13.48 -0.38 -4.70
CA GLU A 120 -12.86 0.94 -4.80
C GLU A 120 -13.18 1.86 -3.62
N GLN A 121 -14.34 1.74 -2.99
CA GLN A 121 -14.52 2.18 -1.60
C GLN A 121 -13.56 1.34 -0.76
N GLU A 122 -12.38 1.89 -0.48
CA GLU A 122 -11.35 1.26 0.35
C GLU A 122 -12.03 0.48 1.45
N LYS A 123 -11.83 -0.85 1.46
CA LYS A 123 -12.10 -1.68 2.65
C LYS A 123 -11.55 -0.90 3.82
N TYR A 124 -12.41 -0.22 4.57
CA TYR A 124 -12.06 0.33 5.86
C TYR A 124 -11.45 -0.87 6.57
N THR A 125 -10.15 -0.84 6.78
CA THR A 125 -9.48 -1.86 7.56
C THR A 125 -10.08 -1.67 8.95
N GLU A 126 -11.17 -2.39 9.22
CA GLU A 126 -11.71 -2.52 10.56
C GLU A 126 -10.51 -2.74 11.45
N PHE A 127 -10.40 -1.90 12.48
CA PHE A 127 -9.33 -1.94 13.47
C PHE A 127 -9.10 -3.41 13.85
N LYS A 128 -8.03 -4.03 13.33
CA LYS A 128 -7.81 -5.46 13.51
C LYS A 128 -7.53 -5.65 15.00
N ALA A 129 -8.54 -6.12 15.74
CA ALA A 129 -8.42 -6.42 17.16
C ALA A 129 -7.13 -7.21 17.40
N SER A 130 -6.33 -6.78 18.37
CA SER A 130 -4.96 -7.28 18.59
C SER A 130 -4.92 -8.82 18.59
N ARG A 131 -4.27 -9.44 17.62
CA ARG A 131 -4.14 -10.90 17.56
C ARG A 131 -2.84 -11.38 18.20
N GLY A 132 -2.94 -12.46 18.97
CA GLY A 132 -1.81 -13.24 19.50
C GLY A 132 -0.87 -12.45 20.42
N TYR A 133 0.26 -12.02 19.87
CA TYR A 133 1.39 -11.44 20.59
C TYR A 133 1.02 -10.16 21.36
N LEU A 134 0.35 -9.23 20.69
CA LEU A 134 -0.04 -7.95 21.30
C LEU A 134 -1.06 -8.14 22.44
N LYS A 135 -1.97 -9.12 22.30
CA LYS A 135 -2.93 -9.47 23.37
C LYS A 135 -2.22 -10.07 24.59
N LEU A 136 -1.26 -10.96 24.37
CA LEU A 136 -0.45 -11.55 25.45
C LEU A 136 0.38 -10.47 26.17
N ALA A 137 1.02 -9.59 25.41
CA ALA A 137 1.78 -8.47 25.95
C ALA A 137 0.92 -7.57 26.84
N ASN A 138 -0.25 -7.17 26.35
CA ASN A 138 -1.17 -6.33 27.12
C ASN A 138 -1.70 -7.05 28.36
N ARG A 139 -1.99 -8.35 28.29
CA ARG A 139 -2.44 -9.12 29.45
C ARG A 139 -1.40 -9.17 30.57
N LEU A 140 -0.11 -9.26 30.22
CA LEU A 140 0.97 -9.44 31.19
C LEU A 140 1.58 -8.11 31.68
N PHE A 141 1.72 -7.12 30.79
CA PHE A 141 2.59 -5.97 31.03
C PHE A 141 1.91 -4.60 30.91
N LEU A 142 0.61 -4.51 30.59
CA LEU A 142 -0.07 -3.21 30.40
C LEU A 142 0.00 -2.30 31.65
N ASN A 143 -0.13 -2.88 32.85
CA ASN A 143 -0.07 -2.11 34.10
C ASN A 143 1.34 -1.53 34.35
N ALA A 144 2.39 -2.32 34.06
CA ALA A 144 3.77 -1.87 34.18
C ALA A 144 4.10 -0.80 33.11
N ALA A 145 3.68 -1.05 31.87
CA ALA A 145 3.86 -0.14 30.74
C ALA A 145 3.18 1.20 30.98
N SER A 146 1.90 1.21 31.37
CA SER A 146 1.16 2.44 31.65
C SER A 146 1.77 3.23 32.82
N LYS A 147 2.27 2.56 33.87
CA LYS A 147 2.99 3.24 34.97
C LYS A 147 4.31 3.86 34.51
N ALA A 148 5.07 3.19 33.66
CA ALA A 148 6.31 3.72 33.10
C ALA A 148 6.06 4.92 32.18
N VAL A 149 5.06 4.81 31.29
CA VAL A 149 4.63 5.89 30.39
C VAL A 149 4.17 7.12 31.16
N LYS A 150 3.34 6.95 32.20
CA LYS A 150 2.86 8.07 33.05
C LYS A 150 3.99 8.77 33.81
N LYS A 151 5.08 8.07 34.13
CA LYS A 151 6.29 8.66 34.75
C LYS A 151 7.16 9.45 33.76
N GLY A 152 6.77 9.53 32.48
CA GLY A 152 7.53 10.24 31.45
C GLY A 152 8.65 9.42 30.83
N ALA A 153 8.77 8.12 31.14
CA ALA A 153 9.72 7.26 30.45
C ALA A 153 9.29 7.08 28.98
N PHE A 154 10.27 6.92 28.08
CA PHE A 154 10.06 6.66 26.64
C PHE A 154 9.36 7.78 25.84
N LYS A 155 9.46 9.05 26.27
CA LYS A 155 8.82 10.18 25.55
C LYS A 155 9.20 10.25 24.06
N GLU A 156 10.48 10.10 23.75
CA GLU A 156 11.00 10.09 22.37
C GLU A 156 10.41 8.94 21.54
N LEU A 157 10.21 7.77 22.15
CA LEU A 157 9.60 6.61 21.50
C LEU A 157 8.14 6.88 21.12
N GLY A 158 7.39 7.57 21.98
CA GLY A 158 6.01 7.96 21.71
C GLY A 158 5.89 8.92 20.53
N GLU A 159 6.81 9.88 20.42
CA GLU A 159 6.89 10.77 19.25
C GLU A 159 7.29 10.00 17.98
N GLY A 160 8.27 9.09 18.09
CA GLY A 160 8.70 8.24 16.98
C GLY A 160 7.58 7.36 16.43
N LEU A 161 6.78 6.75 17.30
CA LEU A 161 5.65 5.89 16.91
C LEU A 161 4.55 6.66 16.19
N ARG A 162 4.22 7.87 16.67
CA ARG A 162 3.24 8.75 16.00
C ARG A 162 3.70 9.14 14.61
N LYS A 163 4.99 9.47 14.47
CA LYS A 163 5.61 9.81 13.18
C LYS A 163 5.75 8.60 12.25
N ALA A 164 5.90 7.39 12.80
CA ALA A 164 6.06 6.15 12.03
C ALA A 164 4.74 5.51 11.55
N ASN A 165 3.58 6.14 11.75
CA ASN A 165 2.28 5.58 11.35
C ASN A 165 1.97 4.19 11.91
N VAL A 166 2.51 3.86 13.09
CA VAL A 166 2.25 2.57 13.70
C VAL A 166 0.84 2.58 14.30
N GLU A 167 -0.03 1.69 13.82
CA GLU A 167 -1.45 1.56 14.24
C GLU A 167 -1.61 0.94 15.65
N ILE A 168 -0.62 1.10 16.52
CA ILE A 168 -0.58 0.49 17.85
C ILE A 168 -0.49 1.60 18.90
N LEU A 169 -1.31 1.49 19.94
CA LEU A 169 -1.29 2.39 21.08
C LEU A 169 0.08 2.41 21.76
N PHE A 170 0.50 3.59 22.24
CA PHE A 170 1.82 3.76 22.85
C PHE A 170 2.04 2.83 24.05
N GLU A 171 1.06 2.72 24.97
CA GLU A 171 1.20 1.81 26.12
C GLU A 171 1.27 0.34 25.69
N SER A 172 0.54 -0.01 24.64
CA SER A 172 0.55 -1.36 24.05
C SER A 172 1.90 -1.70 23.42
N TYR A 173 2.56 -0.74 22.79
CA TYR A 173 3.91 -0.93 22.24
C TYR A 173 4.95 -1.16 23.35
N VAL A 174 4.90 -0.38 24.43
CA VAL A 174 5.79 -0.57 25.59
C VAL A 174 5.52 -1.92 26.27
N ALA A 175 4.27 -2.35 26.37
CA ALA A 175 3.95 -3.69 26.88
C ALA A 175 4.54 -4.81 26.00
N MET A 176 4.51 -4.65 24.67
CA MET A 176 5.16 -5.57 23.73
C MET A 176 6.68 -5.58 23.88
N MET A 177 7.29 -4.43 24.16
CA MET A 177 8.73 -4.32 24.42
C MET A 177 9.14 -5.08 25.69
N TYR A 178 8.36 -5.00 26.76
CA TYR A 178 8.63 -5.79 27.97
C TYR A 178 8.48 -7.30 27.71
N LEU A 179 7.49 -7.69 26.91
CA LEU A 179 7.32 -9.09 26.54
C LEU A 179 8.47 -9.61 25.66
N THR A 180 8.98 -8.82 24.70
CA THR A 180 10.11 -9.23 23.85
C THR A 180 11.38 -9.39 24.68
N VAL A 181 11.63 -8.48 25.63
CA VAL A 181 12.78 -8.54 26.53
C VAL A 181 12.70 -9.77 27.43
N LEU A 182 11.51 -10.10 27.97
CA LEU A 182 11.31 -11.32 28.75
C LEU A 182 11.59 -12.58 27.91
N LEU A 183 11.05 -12.66 26.70
CA LEU A 183 11.28 -13.80 25.81
C LEU A 183 12.75 -13.94 25.42
N ALA A 184 13.42 -12.83 25.12
CA ALA A 184 14.85 -12.81 24.84
C ALA A 184 15.67 -13.29 26.04
N PHE A 185 15.32 -12.90 27.26
CA PHE A 185 15.95 -13.40 28.47
C PHE A 185 15.82 -14.92 28.60
N VAL A 186 14.60 -15.44 28.45
CA VAL A 186 14.33 -16.88 28.54
C VAL A 186 15.10 -17.64 27.46
N LEU A 187 15.06 -17.18 26.21
CA LEU A 187 15.78 -17.80 25.09
C LEU A 187 17.30 -17.76 25.28
N SER A 188 17.86 -16.62 25.69
CA SER A 188 19.30 -16.48 25.94
C SER A 188 19.77 -17.29 27.13
N PHE A 189 18.93 -17.46 28.16
CA PHE A 189 19.20 -18.35 29.28
C PHE A 189 19.26 -19.81 28.84
N PHE A 190 18.26 -20.29 28.09
CA PHE A 190 18.27 -21.65 27.55
C PHE A 190 19.39 -21.90 26.55
N ALA A 191 19.70 -20.92 25.70
CA ALA A 191 20.82 -21.02 24.76
C ALA A 191 22.16 -21.10 25.50
N SER A 192 22.37 -20.27 26.53
CA SER A 192 23.57 -20.35 27.38
C SER A 192 23.68 -21.73 28.04
N LEU A 193 22.58 -22.23 28.62
CA LEU A 193 22.53 -23.55 29.23
C LEU A 193 22.87 -24.67 28.22
N PHE A 194 22.32 -24.59 27.01
CA PHE A 194 22.61 -25.53 25.93
C PHE A 194 24.11 -25.56 25.59
N PHE A 195 24.76 -24.40 25.43
CA PHE A 195 26.20 -24.34 25.12
C PHE A 195 27.12 -24.76 26.28
N VAL A 196 26.63 -24.77 27.53
CA VAL A 196 27.37 -25.35 28.66
C VAL A 196 27.47 -26.88 28.51
N PHE A 197 26.36 -27.55 28.17
CA PHE A 197 26.30 -29.02 28.13
C PHE A 197 26.67 -29.64 26.79
N PHE A 198 26.43 -28.92 25.68
CA PHE A 198 26.65 -29.41 24.33
C PHE A 198 27.83 -28.69 23.65
N ASN A 199 28.58 -29.43 22.84
CA ASN A 199 29.60 -28.89 21.94
C ASN A 199 29.09 -28.94 20.49
N VAL A 200 29.34 -27.88 19.72
CA VAL A 200 28.98 -27.79 18.31
C VAL A 200 30.26 -27.92 17.48
N SER A 201 30.37 -28.98 16.69
CA SER A 201 31.51 -29.24 15.80
C SER A 201 31.10 -29.13 14.33
N SER A 202 32.03 -28.72 13.46
CA SER A 202 31.81 -28.69 12.00
C SER A 202 31.89 -30.09 11.35
N ILE A 203 32.29 -31.10 12.11
CA ILE A 203 32.42 -32.50 11.66
C ILE A 203 31.35 -33.31 12.39
N TRP A 204 30.72 -34.24 11.68
CA TRP A 204 29.65 -35.08 12.20
C TRP A 204 30.18 -36.03 13.30
N PRO A 205 29.47 -36.20 14.45
CA PRO A 205 28.18 -35.60 14.80
C PRO A 205 28.31 -34.11 15.16
N PHE A 206 27.45 -33.27 14.57
CA PHE A 206 27.53 -31.81 14.75
C PHE A 206 27.27 -31.34 16.19
N ILE A 207 26.61 -32.16 17.00
CA ILE A 207 26.28 -31.88 18.40
C ILE A 207 26.74 -33.06 19.24
N GLY A 208 27.71 -32.81 20.11
CA GLY A 208 28.24 -33.79 21.07
C GLY A 208 27.99 -33.35 22.51
N LEU A 209 27.90 -34.32 23.43
CA LEU A 209 27.93 -34.03 24.86
C LEU A 209 29.34 -33.57 25.24
N ARG A 210 29.43 -32.54 26.10
CA ARG A 210 30.72 -32.06 26.60
C ARG A 210 31.18 -32.95 27.75
N ASP A 211 32.41 -33.45 27.69
CA ASP A 211 32.94 -34.40 28.68
C ASP A 211 33.55 -33.74 29.93
N SER A 212 34.02 -32.48 29.85
CA SER A 212 34.62 -31.79 30.99
C SER A 212 34.59 -30.25 30.85
N GLY A 213 34.84 -29.55 31.96
CA GLY A 213 35.00 -28.09 31.97
C GLY A 213 33.69 -27.28 31.97
N TYR A 214 32.58 -27.85 32.46
CA TYR A 214 31.27 -27.16 32.52
C TYR A 214 31.35 -25.81 33.26
N LEU A 215 32.07 -25.75 34.39
CA LEU A 215 32.23 -24.52 35.17
C LEU A 215 32.98 -23.43 34.41
N ALA A 216 34.05 -23.78 33.69
CA ALA A 216 34.83 -22.84 32.89
C ALA A 216 34.05 -22.34 31.66
N MET A 217 33.13 -23.14 31.13
CA MET A 217 32.25 -22.73 30.03
C MET A 217 31.12 -21.84 30.53
N ALA A 218 30.54 -22.15 31.69
CA ALA A 218 29.50 -21.33 32.32
C ALA A 218 29.98 -19.91 32.62
N THR A 219 31.21 -19.75 33.13
CA THR A 219 31.78 -18.41 33.35
C THR A 219 32.02 -17.65 32.05
N LYS A 220 32.43 -18.34 30.98
CA LYS A 220 32.58 -17.73 29.64
C LYS A 220 31.25 -17.33 28.99
N LEU A 221 30.14 -17.99 29.32
CA LEU A 221 28.82 -17.77 28.69
C LEU A 221 27.87 -16.92 29.55
N ILE A 222 28.29 -16.50 30.74
CA ILE A 222 27.44 -15.75 31.69
C ILE A 222 26.94 -14.41 31.14
N TRP A 223 27.65 -13.85 30.16
CA TRP A 223 27.28 -12.60 29.51
C TRP A 223 26.10 -12.77 28.53
N ILE A 224 25.84 -13.97 28.00
CA ILE A 224 24.80 -14.20 26.98
C ILE A 224 23.39 -13.92 27.51
N PRO A 225 22.98 -14.43 28.69
CA PRO A 225 21.67 -14.12 29.27
C PRO A 225 21.47 -12.63 29.59
N ILE A 226 22.55 -11.87 29.74
CA ILE A 226 22.51 -10.42 29.99
C ILE A 226 22.46 -9.66 28.65
N ALA A 227 23.28 -10.05 27.69
CA ALA A 227 23.38 -9.39 26.39
C ALA A 227 22.12 -9.55 25.55
N GLY A 228 21.48 -10.73 25.55
CA GLY A 228 20.28 -10.99 24.75
C GLY A 228 19.13 -10.01 25.01
N PRO A 229 18.67 -9.84 26.26
CA PRO A 229 17.67 -8.85 26.63
C PRO A 229 18.03 -7.42 26.25
N ILE A 230 19.31 -7.03 26.42
CA ILE A 230 19.79 -5.68 26.09
C ILE A 230 19.70 -5.45 24.58
N VAL A 231 20.16 -6.41 23.76
CA VAL A 231 20.08 -6.32 22.30
C VAL A 231 18.62 -6.28 21.84
N ALA A 232 17.75 -7.12 22.41
CA ALA A 232 16.32 -7.13 22.10
C ALA A 232 15.64 -5.81 22.47
N PHE A 233 15.99 -5.23 23.63
CA PHE A 233 15.50 -3.93 24.05
C PHE A 233 15.91 -2.82 23.08
N LEU A 234 17.19 -2.74 22.73
CA LEU A 234 17.70 -1.75 21.78
C LEU A 234 17.05 -1.90 20.41
N ALA A 235 16.91 -3.14 19.92
CA ALA A 235 16.26 -3.41 18.63
C ALA A 235 14.81 -2.89 18.60
N VAL A 236 14.00 -3.19 19.61
CA VAL A 236 12.59 -2.74 19.68
C VAL A 236 12.49 -1.23 19.97
N TYR A 237 13.43 -0.66 20.71
CA TYR A 237 13.48 0.78 20.97
C TYR A 237 13.80 1.58 19.70
N PHE A 238 14.76 1.14 18.91
CA PHE A 238 15.16 1.84 17.68
C PHE A 238 14.28 1.53 16.48
N TYR A 239 13.53 0.42 16.48
CA TYR A 239 12.67 0.03 15.36
C TYR A 239 11.76 1.15 14.83
N PRO A 240 11.01 1.91 15.66
CA PRO A 240 10.13 2.97 15.16
C PRO A 240 10.91 4.13 14.52
N THR A 241 12.14 4.40 14.98
CA THR A 241 12.97 5.46 14.40
C THR A 241 13.44 5.10 12.99
N THR A 242 13.79 3.84 12.76
CA THR A 242 14.15 3.31 11.44
C THR A 242 12.94 3.31 10.51
N GLU A 243 11.79 2.85 10.99
CA GLU A 243 10.54 2.83 10.22
C GLU A 243 10.10 4.25 9.83
N LYS A 244 10.14 5.19 10.78
CA LYS A 244 9.89 6.62 10.52
C LYS A 244 10.79 7.13 9.40
N LYS A 245 12.09 6.83 9.43
CA LYS A 245 13.04 7.27 8.40
C LYS A 245 12.69 6.68 7.04
N SER A 246 12.34 5.40 6.97
CA SER A 246 11.93 4.75 5.72
C SER A 246 10.68 5.41 5.13
N ILE A 247 9.64 5.61 5.94
CA ILE A 247 8.40 6.27 5.51
C ILE A 247 8.67 7.72 5.08
N GLY A 248 9.49 8.45 5.85
CA GLY A 248 9.89 9.82 5.53
C GLY A 248 10.56 9.92 4.16
N THR A 249 11.52 9.04 3.87
CA THR A 249 12.20 8.98 2.56
C THR A 249 11.23 8.66 1.43
N ARG A 250 10.30 7.71 1.62
CA ARG A 250 9.29 7.39 0.59
C ARG A 250 8.34 8.56 0.33
N ILE A 251 7.95 9.29 1.36
CA ILE A 251 7.17 10.52 1.23
C ILE A 251 7.98 11.58 0.48
N ASP A 252 9.26 11.77 0.81
CA ASP A 252 10.12 12.76 0.14
C ASP A 252 10.29 12.49 -1.35
N GLN A 253 10.18 11.23 -1.78
CA GLN A 253 10.19 10.85 -3.20
C GLN A 253 8.86 11.17 -3.89
N GLU A 254 7.73 11.01 -3.21
CA GLU A 254 6.39 11.33 -3.75
C GLU A 254 6.11 12.85 -3.74
N LEU A 255 6.66 13.57 -2.77
CA LEU A 255 6.30 14.94 -2.44
C LEU A 255 6.44 15.93 -3.61
N PRO A 256 7.54 15.93 -4.41
CA PRO A 256 7.67 16.85 -5.53
C PRO A 256 6.54 16.70 -6.54
N PHE A 257 6.16 15.46 -6.86
CA PHE A 257 5.12 15.15 -7.84
C PHE A 257 3.73 15.50 -7.32
N ALA A 258 3.46 15.17 -6.06
CA ALA A 258 2.20 15.53 -5.43
C ALA A 258 2.01 17.05 -5.34
N VAL A 259 3.07 17.79 -5.04
CA VAL A 259 3.01 19.26 -4.94
C VAL A 259 2.86 19.91 -6.32
N ILE A 260 3.43 19.36 -7.39
CA ILE A 260 3.13 19.76 -8.78
C ILE A 260 1.65 19.55 -9.08
N HIS A 261 1.10 18.39 -8.68
CA HIS A 261 -0.32 18.09 -8.88
C HIS A 261 -1.19 19.07 -8.09
N MET A 262 -0.86 19.37 -6.83
CA MET A 262 -1.53 20.41 -6.04
C MET A 262 -1.45 21.78 -6.74
N SER A 263 -0.27 22.18 -7.24
CA SER A 263 -0.09 23.44 -7.97
C SER A 263 -1.01 23.52 -9.20
N ALA A 264 -1.06 22.46 -10.02
CA ALA A 264 -1.94 22.41 -11.19
C ALA A 264 -3.44 22.54 -10.83
N ILE A 265 -3.88 21.88 -9.74
CA ILE A 265 -5.27 21.95 -9.25
C ILE A 265 -5.58 23.33 -8.67
N THR A 266 -4.64 23.96 -7.95
CA THR A 266 -4.82 25.29 -7.36
C THR A 266 -4.99 26.38 -8.42
N GLY A 267 -4.34 26.22 -9.59
CA GLY A 267 -4.55 27.08 -10.75
C GLY A 267 -6.00 27.13 -11.26
N ALA A 268 -6.80 26.11 -10.97
CA ALA A 268 -8.23 26.06 -11.30
C ALA A 268 -9.14 26.72 -10.24
N GLY A 269 -8.58 27.34 -9.20
CA GLY A 269 -9.35 28.03 -8.15
C GLY A 269 -10.03 27.09 -7.15
N ILE A 270 -9.55 25.85 -7.05
CA ILE A 270 -10.09 24.84 -6.13
C ILE A 270 -9.67 25.15 -4.69
N GLU A 271 -10.57 24.95 -3.74
CA GLU A 271 -10.32 25.19 -2.31
C GLU A 271 -9.24 24.24 -1.76
N PRO A 272 -8.34 24.68 -0.86
CA PRO A 272 -7.28 23.83 -0.30
C PRO A 272 -7.76 22.55 0.40
N THR A 273 -8.94 22.56 1.04
CA THR A 273 -9.54 21.35 1.62
C THR A 273 -9.84 20.29 0.55
N GLU A 274 -10.31 20.74 -0.61
CA GLU A 274 -10.66 19.90 -1.74
C GLU A 274 -9.44 19.38 -2.48
N ILE A 275 -8.38 20.19 -2.59
CA ILE A 275 -7.06 19.74 -3.08
C ILE A 275 -6.54 18.57 -2.24
N PHE A 276 -6.63 18.67 -0.91
CA PHE A 276 -6.27 17.55 -0.03
C PHE A 276 -7.18 16.34 -0.20
N ARG A 277 -8.47 16.53 -0.44
CA ARG A 277 -9.38 15.42 -0.75
C ARG A 277 -8.96 14.68 -2.03
N ILE A 278 -8.61 15.41 -3.09
CA ILE A 278 -8.17 14.84 -4.38
C ILE A 278 -6.88 14.02 -4.19
N ILE A 279 -5.85 14.62 -3.57
CA ILE A 279 -4.57 13.92 -3.32
C ILE A 279 -4.76 12.74 -2.36
N GLY A 280 -5.62 12.90 -1.35
CA GLY A 280 -5.96 11.85 -0.39
C GLY A 280 -6.81 10.71 -0.95
N LEU A 281 -7.37 10.85 -2.16
CA LEU A 281 -8.08 9.79 -2.87
C LEU A 281 -7.26 9.18 -4.00
N SER A 282 -6.25 9.88 -4.50
CA SER A 282 -5.33 9.37 -5.52
C SER A 282 -4.59 8.11 -5.04
N LYS A 283 -4.37 7.16 -5.95
CA LYS A 283 -3.56 5.96 -5.70
C LYS A 283 -2.08 6.18 -6.05
N GLU A 284 -1.74 7.31 -6.64
CA GLU A 284 -0.39 7.64 -7.12
C GLU A 284 0.61 7.90 -5.98
N TYR A 285 0.11 8.35 -4.82
CA TYR A 285 0.93 8.72 -3.66
C TYR A 285 0.54 7.92 -2.41
N PRO A 286 0.81 6.61 -2.36
CA PRO A 286 0.37 5.74 -1.28
C PRO A 286 0.89 6.14 0.12
N PHE A 287 2.09 6.72 0.23
CA PHE A 287 2.63 7.13 1.53
C PHE A 287 2.11 8.51 1.94
N LEU A 288 2.10 9.48 1.02
CA LEU A 288 1.58 10.82 1.28
C LEU A 288 0.08 10.81 1.56
N ARG A 289 -0.71 9.99 0.85
CA ARG A 289 -2.15 9.83 1.07
C ARG A 289 -2.48 9.54 2.53
N LYS A 290 -1.68 8.73 3.22
CA LYS A 290 -1.89 8.41 4.64
C LYS A 290 -1.78 9.66 5.53
N GLU A 291 -0.80 10.52 5.26
CA GLU A 291 -0.63 11.79 5.98
C GLU A 291 -1.76 12.78 5.65
N ILE A 292 -2.14 12.89 4.38
CA ILE A 292 -3.27 13.75 3.96
C ILE A 292 -4.59 13.29 4.59
N ARG A 293 -4.81 11.98 4.68
CA ARG A 293 -6.00 11.42 5.35
C ARG A 293 -6.07 11.79 6.82
N LYS A 294 -4.93 11.90 7.53
CA LYS A 294 -4.94 12.39 8.92
C LYS A 294 -5.44 13.83 9.01
N ILE A 295 -5.05 14.69 8.08
CA ILE A 295 -5.53 16.07 8.00
C ILE A 295 -7.04 16.08 7.74
N MET A 296 -7.49 15.33 6.74
CA MET A 296 -8.93 15.23 6.41
C MET A 296 -9.75 14.66 7.57
N ASN A 297 -9.24 13.68 8.29
CA ASN A 297 -9.89 13.13 9.48
C ASN A 297 -9.96 14.17 10.61
N GLN A 298 -8.94 15.02 10.77
CA GLN A 298 -8.98 16.11 11.75
C GLN A 298 -10.08 17.13 11.45
N ILE A 299 -10.27 17.45 10.18
CA ILE A 299 -11.31 18.38 9.75
C ILE A 299 -12.69 17.73 9.86
N ASN A 300 -12.87 16.55 9.26
CA ASN A 300 -14.19 15.93 9.10
C ASN A 300 -14.71 15.24 10.37
N LEU A 301 -13.83 14.66 11.19
CA LEU A 301 -14.23 13.90 12.38
C LEU A 301 -14.06 14.69 13.67
N TYR A 302 -12.96 15.44 13.80
CA TYR A 302 -12.67 16.21 15.01
C TYR A 302 -13.15 17.67 14.93
N GLY A 303 -13.57 18.15 13.75
CA GLY A 303 -14.05 19.51 13.56
C GLY A 303 -12.97 20.59 13.70
N TYR A 304 -11.69 20.22 13.52
CA TYR A 304 -10.60 21.18 13.54
C TYR A 304 -10.57 22.00 12.25
N ASP A 305 -10.15 23.26 12.37
CA ASP A 305 -9.90 24.13 11.22
C ASP A 305 -8.67 23.62 10.43
N LEU A 306 -8.59 24.02 9.15
CA LEU A 306 -7.54 23.56 8.24
C LEU A 306 -6.14 23.97 8.72
N THR A 307 -5.96 25.19 9.24
CA THR A 307 -4.64 25.68 9.67
C THR A 307 -4.18 25.00 10.95
N THR A 308 -5.07 24.78 11.93
CA THR A 308 -4.77 23.93 13.11
C THR A 308 -4.45 22.50 12.70
N SER A 309 -5.21 21.94 11.75
CA SER A 309 -4.98 20.57 11.28
C SER A 309 -3.62 20.41 10.58
N LEU A 310 -3.22 21.39 9.77
CA LEU A 310 -1.91 21.45 9.13
C LEU A 310 -0.78 21.56 10.16
N ASN A 311 -0.91 22.42 11.16
CA ASN A 311 0.09 22.56 12.23
C ASN A 311 0.22 21.29 13.09
N ASN A 312 -0.89 20.61 13.37
CA ASN A 312 -0.88 19.34 14.07
C ASN A 312 -0.20 18.25 13.23
N ALA A 313 -0.53 18.16 11.94
CA ALA A 313 0.07 17.22 11.01
C ALA A 313 1.58 17.47 10.86
N ALA A 314 2.02 18.74 10.76
CA ALA A 314 3.43 19.12 10.67
C ALA A 314 4.25 18.61 11.87
N LYS A 315 3.71 18.72 13.10
CA LYS A 315 4.38 18.22 14.32
C LYS A 315 4.59 16.71 14.31
N THR A 316 3.66 15.99 13.67
CA THR A 316 3.69 14.52 13.59
C THR A 316 4.19 13.99 12.25
N ALA A 317 4.70 14.85 11.37
CA ALA A 317 5.15 14.43 10.05
C ALA A 317 6.41 13.54 10.16
N PRO A 318 6.49 12.45 9.35
CA PRO A 318 7.67 11.60 9.27
C PRO A 318 8.86 12.29 8.57
N SER A 319 8.58 13.16 7.61
CA SER A 319 9.55 13.92 6.81
C SER A 319 9.59 15.39 7.23
N GLU A 320 10.78 15.99 7.20
CA GLU A 320 11.00 17.41 7.42
C GLU A 320 10.47 18.27 6.26
N LYS A 321 10.69 17.85 5.01
CA LYS A 321 10.17 18.55 3.81
C LYS A 321 8.64 18.62 3.82
N LEU A 322 7.98 17.57 4.31
CA LEU A 322 6.53 17.53 4.50
C LEU A 322 6.07 18.46 5.63
N ALA A 323 6.77 18.45 6.77
CA ALA A 323 6.47 19.35 7.89
C ALA A 323 6.55 20.82 7.47
N GLU A 324 7.58 21.18 6.71
CA GLU A 324 7.75 22.50 6.12
C GLU A 324 6.64 22.86 5.13
N LEU A 325 6.22 21.92 4.27
CA LEU A 325 5.10 22.13 3.34
C LEU A 325 3.81 22.48 4.11
N PHE A 326 3.47 21.69 5.13
CA PHE A 326 2.26 21.93 5.93
C PHE A 326 2.32 23.23 6.74
N THR A 327 3.47 23.51 7.35
CA THR A 327 3.67 24.74 8.12
C THR A 327 3.61 25.96 7.20
N GLY A 328 4.30 25.91 6.06
CA GLY A 328 4.29 26.96 5.06
C GLY A 328 2.87 27.19 4.51
N LEU A 329 2.14 26.13 4.21
CA LEU A 329 0.76 26.24 3.74
C LEU A 329 -0.16 26.84 4.80
N SER A 330 -0.01 26.45 6.07
CA SER A 330 -0.78 27.05 7.17
C SER A 330 -0.53 28.55 7.26
N VAL A 331 0.71 29.01 7.07
CA VAL A 331 1.05 30.44 7.11
C VAL A 331 0.46 31.16 5.89
N THR A 332 0.57 30.58 4.69
CA THR A 332 0.01 31.15 3.46
C THR A 332 -1.50 31.32 3.53
N ILE A 333 -2.22 30.33 4.08
CA ILE A 333 -3.67 30.39 4.27
C ILE A 333 -4.02 31.48 5.29
N SER A 334 -3.35 31.51 6.45
CA SER A 334 -3.63 32.50 7.50
C SER A 334 -3.31 33.94 7.09
N SER A 335 -2.34 34.14 6.20
CA SER A 335 -1.96 35.46 5.69
C SER A 335 -2.77 35.90 4.47
N GLY A 336 -3.59 35.02 3.89
CA GLY A 336 -4.33 35.29 2.66
C GLY A 336 -3.44 35.42 1.41
N ALA A 337 -2.25 34.83 1.44
CA ALA A 337 -1.33 34.84 0.31
C ALA A 337 -1.77 33.88 -0.82
N ASN A 338 -1.21 34.08 -2.01
CA ASN A 338 -1.58 33.30 -3.19
C ASN A 338 -1.12 31.83 -3.06
N LEU A 339 -2.08 30.91 -2.98
CA LEU A 339 -1.83 29.48 -2.85
C LEU A 339 -1.16 28.88 -4.09
N SER A 340 -1.56 29.31 -5.29
CA SER A 340 -0.99 28.81 -6.54
C SER A 340 0.50 29.13 -6.63
N GLU A 341 0.87 30.36 -6.31
CA GLU A 341 2.27 30.79 -6.27
C GLU A 341 3.06 30.04 -5.18
N PHE A 342 2.46 29.80 -4.01
CA PHE A 342 3.08 29.01 -2.95
C PHE A 342 3.38 27.58 -3.41
N PHE A 343 2.41 26.88 -3.98
CA PHE A 343 2.59 25.51 -4.44
C PHE A 343 3.56 25.42 -5.62
N GLU A 344 3.54 26.38 -6.54
CA GLU A 344 4.49 26.46 -7.66
C GLU A 344 5.94 26.59 -7.16
N LYS A 345 6.22 27.59 -6.32
CA LYS A 345 7.57 27.78 -5.75
C LYS A 345 8.02 26.58 -4.93
N ARG A 346 7.09 25.97 -4.17
CA ARG A 346 7.43 24.78 -3.37
C ARG A 346 7.65 23.56 -4.23
N ALA A 347 6.90 23.37 -5.33
CA ALA A 347 7.12 22.32 -6.31
C ALA A 347 8.51 22.43 -6.95
N GLU A 348 8.91 23.63 -7.39
CA GLU A 348 10.24 23.89 -7.97
C GLU A 348 11.36 23.55 -6.99
N SER A 349 11.25 24.03 -5.74
CA SER A 349 12.23 23.75 -4.68
C SER A 349 12.36 22.24 -4.40
N LEU A 350 11.23 21.54 -4.28
CA LEU A 350 11.20 20.10 -4.05
C LEU A 350 11.78 19.32 -5.23
N LEU A 351 11.42 19.68 -6.47
CA LEU A 351 11.96 19.09 -7.69
C LEU A 351 13.47 19.28 -7.82
N LEU A 352 13.97 20.47 -7.51
CA LEU A 352 15.41 20.74 -7.49
C LEU A 352 16.09 19.85 -6.47
N SER A 353 15.55 19.75 -5.24
CA SER A 353 16.09 18.86 -4.21
C SER A 353 16.13 17.39 -4.66
N TYR A 354 15.07 16.94 -5.34
CA TYR A 354 14.94 15.59 -5.86
C TYR A 354 15.94 15.29 -6.99
N ARG A 355 16.17 16.26 -7.89
CA ARG A 355 17.18 16.16 -8.95
C ARG A 355 18.59 16.07 -8.38
N LEU A 356 18.92 16.93 -7.41
CA LEU A 356 20.23 16.90 -6.73
C LEU A 356 20.46 15.59 -5.99
N GLU A 357 19.44 15.03 -5.34
CA GLU A 357 19.55 13.75 -4.66
C GLU A 357 19.81 12.60 -5.64
N ARG A 358 19.13 12.61 -6.80
CA ARG A 358 19.39 11.67 -7.89
C ARG A 358 20.79 11.82 -8.48
N GLU A 359 21.24 13.05 -8.71
CA GLU A 359 22.58 13.32 -9.23
C GLU A 359 23.67 12.83 -8.27
N LYS A 360 23.53 13.12 -6.97
CA LYS A 360 24.40 12.56 -5.93
C LYS A 360 24.40 11.04 -5.95
N TYR A 361 23.23 10.42 -6.10
CA TYR A 361 23.16 8.96 -6.19
C TYR A 361 23.89 8.42 -7.43
N THR A 362 23.73 9.04 -8.60
CA THR A 362 24.46 8.67 -9.82
C THR A 362 25.97 8.78 -9.63
N HIS A 363 26.47 9.87 -9.04
CA HIS A 363 27.90 10.03 -8.74
C HIS A 363 28.42 9.02 -7.72
N LEU A 364 27.61 8.65 -6.72
CA LEU A 364 27.97 7.56 -5.80
C LEU A 364 28.13 6.24 -6.57
N VAL A 365 27.17 5.90 -7.44
CA VAL A 365 27.24 4.69 -8.27
C VAL A 365 28.47 4.70 -9.18
N GLU A 366 28.80 5.84 -9.79
CA GLU A 366 30.01 6.03 -10.61
C GLU A 366 31.28 5.79 -9.79
N THR A 367 31.40 6.43 -8.62
CA THR A 367 32.54 6.24 -7.70
C THR A 367 32.68 4.76 -7.30
N PHE A 368 31.56 4.05 -7.09
CA PHE A 368 31.60 2.62 -6.78
C PHE A 368 32.01 1.76 -7.96
N LEU A 369 31.64 2.13 -9.18
CA LEU A 369 32.07 1.45 -10.39
C LEU A 369 33.59 1.58 -10.57
N ASP A 370 34.16 2.75 -10.27
CA ASP A 370 35.62 2.95 -10.29
C ASP A 370 36.34 2.08 -9.26
N ILE A 371 35.80 2.01 -8.03
CA ILE A 371 36.33 1.14 -6.98
C ILE A 371 36.25 -0.33 -7.39
N TYR A 372 35.14 -0.74 -8.01
CA TYR A 372 34.95 -2.10 -8.50
C TYR A 372 35.97 -2.46 -9.59
N ILE A 373 36.14 -1.61 -10.61
CA ILE A 373 37.14 -1.82 -11.66
C ILE A 373 38.54 -1.90 -11.05
N SER A 374 38.87 -1.03 -10.10
CA SER A 374 40.21 -0.96 -9.51
C SER A 374 40.52 -2.15 -8.59
N ILE A 375 39.63 -2.47 -7.64
CA ILE A 375 39.89 -3.46 -6.59
C ILE A 375 39.43 -4.86 -6.99
N VAL A 376 38.27 -4.99 -7.62
CA VAL A 376 37.67 -6.30 -7.91
C VAL A 376 38.15 -6.85 -9.25
N ILE A 377 38.46 -5.98 -10.24
CA ILE A 377 38.96 -6.41 -11.55
C ILE A 377 40.49 -6.27 -11.66
N ALA A 378 41.01 -5.04 -11.52
CA ALA A 378 42.41 -4.76 -11.83
C ALA A 378 43.37 -5.39 -10.81
N ALA A 379 43.11 -5.31 -9.50
CA ALA A 379 44.00 -5.89 -8.51
C ALA A 379 44.16 -7.43 -8.65
N PRO A 380 43.09 -8.22 -8.86
CA PRO A 380 43.24 -9.64 -9.17
C PRO A 380 43.95 -9.92 -10.49
N MET A 381 43.74 -9.10 -11.52
CA MET A 381 44.46 -9.25 -12.79
C MET A 381 45.97 -9.03 -12.62
N VAL A 382 46.37 -7.99 -11.89
CA VAL A 382 47.79 -7.74 -11.56
C VAL A 382 48.35 -8.85 -10.69
N PHE A 383 47.59 -9.32 -9.69
CA PHE A 383 47.99 -10.43 -8.83
C PHE A 383 48.20 -11.72 -9.63
N LEU A 384 47.30 -12.01 -10.59
CA LEU A 384 47.44 -13.15 -11.50
C LEU A 384 48.69 -13.02 -12.37
N LEU A 385 48.96 -11.83 -12.93
CA LEU A 385 50.18 -11.57 -13.71
C LEU A 385 51.44 -11.80 -12.87
N MET A 386 51.45 -11.33 -11.61
CA MET A 386 52.56 -11.59 -10.69
C MET A 386 52.77 -13.09 -10.50
N ILE A 387 51.71 -13.87 -10.25
CA ILE A 387 51.82 -15.33 -10.08
C ILE A 387 52.40 -15.99 -11.33
N VAL A 388 51.96 -15.58 -12.53
CA VAL A 388 52.47 -16.11 -13.80
C VAL A 388 53.96 -15.77 -13.96
N MET A 389 54.38 -14.54 -13.69
CA MET A 389 55.79 -14.14 -13.77
C MET A 389 56.67 -14.91 -12.78
N MET A 390 56.18 -15.16 -11.57
CA MET A 390 56.90 -15.94 -10.55
C MET A 390 57.04 -17.41 -10.94
N ALA A 391 55.99 -18.00 -11.51
CA ALA A 391 56.03 -19.36 -12.05
C ALA A 391 57.06 -19.51 -13.17
N ILE A 392 57.19 -18.50 -14.06
CA ILE A 392 58.18 -18.50 -15.14
C ILE A 392 59.61 -18.28 -14.60
N SER A 393 59.78 -17.43 -13.59
CA SER A 393 61.10 -17.08 -13.03
C SER A 393 61.68 -18.16 -12.10
N GLY A 394 60.94 -19.24 -11.84
CA GLY A 394 61.36 -20.33 -10.95
C GLY A 394 61.42 -19.93 -9.46
N MET A 395 60.85 -18.78 -9.09
CA MET A 395 60.89 -18.26 -7.72
C MET A 395 59.79 -18.94 -6.88
N ASN A 396 60.16 -20.02 -6.19
CA ASN A 396 59.25 -20.74 -5.30
C ASN A 396 59.14 -20.07 -3.93
N ILE A 397 57.99 -19.49 -3.61
CA ILE A 397 57.70 -18.86 -2.31
C ILE A 397 57.26 -19.89 -1.24
N GLY A 398 57.64 -21.17 -1.38
CA GLY A 398 57.23 -22.24 -0.46
C GLY A 398 55.75 -22.68 -0.55
N PHE A 399 54.91 -22.00 -1.34
CA PHE A 399 53.57 -22.46 -1.69
C PHE A 399 53.57 -23.09 -3.08
N GLY A 400 52.90 -24.24 -3.22
CA GLY A 400 52.75 -24.91 -4.51
C GLY A 400 51.83 -24.11 -5.46
N PRO A 401 51.98 -24.24 -6.80
CA PRO A 401 51.17 -23.50 -7.78
C PRO A 401 49.66 -23.64 -7.54
N THR A 402 49.20 -24.85 -7.20
CA THR A 402 47.79 -25.15 -6.90
C THR A 402 47.28 -24.40 -5.67
N GLN A 403 48.10 -24.25 -4.62
CA GLN A 403 47.71 -23.54 -3.39
C GLN A 403 47.54 -22.05 -3.64
N ILE A 404 48.44 -21.46 -4.46
CA ILE A 404 48.37 -20.05 -4.84
C ILE A 404 47.14 -19.78 -5.72
N SER A 405 46.82 -20.66 -6.67
CA SER A 405 45.61 -20.52 -7.50
C SER A 405 44.32 -20.61 -6.68
N ILE A 406 44.24 -21.56 -5.73
CA ILE A 406 43.08 -21.68 -4.83
C ILE A 406 42.94 -20.42 -3.96
N LEU A 407 44.04 -19.90 -3.42
CA LEU A 407 44.04 -18.67 -2.63
C LEU A 407 43.57 -17.47 -3.47
N ALA A 408 44.04 -17.34 -4.72
CA ALA A 408 43.63 -16.28 -5.62
C ALA A 408 42.12 -16.32 -5.90
N VAL A 409 41.58 -17.50 -6.24
CA VAL A 409 40.13 -17.69 -6.47
C VAL A 409 39.33 -17.39 -5.20
N ALA A 410 39.81 -17.83 -4.03
CA ALA A 410 39.15 -17.57 -2.75
C ALA A 410 39.10 -16.06 -2.42
N VAL A 411 40.21 -15.33 -2.63
CA VAL A 411 40.26 -13.88 -2.44
C VAL A 411 39.29 -13.16 -3.37
N ILE A 412 39.27 -13.53 -4.65
CA ILE A 412 38.33 -12.97 -5.64
C ILE A 412 36.88 -13.24 -5.25
N ALA A 413 36.56 -14.47 -4.81
CA ALA A 413 35.23 -14.85 -4.38
C ALA A 413 34.78 -14.03 -3.16
N VAL A 414 35.64 -13.88 -2.15
CA VAL A 414 35.35 -13.07 -0.95
C VAL A 414 35.13 -11.60 -1.31
N LEU A 415 35.98 -11.02 -2.18
CA LEU A 415 35.81 -9.63 -2.63
C LEU A 415 34.47 -9.42 -3.35
N ASN A 416 34.06 -10.36 -4.21
CA ASN A 416 32.77 -10.28 -4.90
C ASN A 416 31.58 -10.40 -3.94
N VAL A 417 31.66 -11.29 -2.94
CA VAL A 417 30.62 -11.41 -1.91
C VAL A 417 30.51 -10.11 -1.09
N ILE A 418 31.64 -9.55 -0.67
CA ILE A 418 31.65 -8.26 0.04
C ILE A 418 31.01 -7.16 -0.81
N PHE A 419 31.35 -7.12 -2.09
CA PHE A 419 30.80 -6.13 -3.02
C PHE A 419 29.29 -6.28 -3.22
N LEU A 420 28.79 -7.51 -3.39
CA LEU A 420 27.35 -7.80 -3.51
C LEU A 420 26.57 -7.38 -2.27
N VAL A 421 27.07 -7.74 -1.08
CA VAL A 421 26.45 -7.34 0.19
C VAL A 421 26.41 -5.81 0.30
N PHE A 422 27.49 -5.14 -0.09
CA PHE A 422 27.57 -3.70 -0.06
C PHE A 422 26.58 -3.02 -1.02
N LEU A 423 26.47 -3.52 -2.26
CA LEU A 423 25.48 -3.02 -3.23
C LEU A 423 24.06 -3.14 -2.69
N GLN A 424 23.72 -4.28 -2.09
CA GLN A 424 22.39 -4.51 -1.54
C GLN A 424 22.06 -3.58 -0.36
N MET A 425 23.05 -3.20 0.45
CA MET A 425 22.85 -2.21 1.51
C MET A 425 22.69 -0.77 1.00
N ARG A 426 23.24 -0.44 -0.17
CA ARG A 426 23.27 0.93 -0.72
C ARG A 426 22.27 1.17 -1.84
N GLN A 427 21.56 0.13 -2.30
CA GLN A 427 20.50 0.27 -3.27
C GLN A 427 19.32 1.05 -2.64
N PRO A 428 18.92 2.21 -3.20
CA PRO A 428 17.74 2.92 -2.72
C PRO A 428 16.52 2.04 -2.99
N ALA A 429 15.68 1.89 -1.98
CA ALA A 429 14.41 1.20 -2.12
C ALA A 429 13.54 1.99 -3.09
N TYR A 430 13.24 1.38 -4.24
CA TYR A 430 12.18 1.81 -5.13
C TYR A 430 10.80 1.44 -4.54
#